data_AF-A0A3C1X5X5-F1
#
_entry.id   AF-A0A3C1X5X5-F1
#
_cell.length_a   1.000
_cell.length_b   1.000
_cell.length_c   1.000
_cell.angle_alpha   90.00
_cell.angle_beta   90.00
_cell.angle_gamma   90.00
#
_symmetry.space_group_name_H-M   'P 1'
#
loop_
_entity.id
_entity.type
_entity.pdbx_description
1 polymer ?
#
loop_
_entity_poly.entity_id
_entity_poly.type
_entity_poly.pdbx_seq_one_letter_code
_entity_poly.pdbx_strand_id
1 'polypeptide(L)'
;MLQSGLRWYAGLLVGFGAVCAGFGGAGFVSAEEHQIRPGDSPQAVLDRAAPGDRLVFLPGLHQHAPGKHRAILYVDRAIDIELQEGAVLKLADDVCRMEAEGEITTDQDAGKKLDDLKVGGNFDLSVPERDGPEAYGTRIYTIVIDGEGRDGQPDTFSWGDGALFETPQKRVAITGDWQELSHGVQISFGSRTGHSRGSLWFVSWDGPEAYGIRIGHGTQAEYIENVRIFGRGTIDLNSGKNVQPSGLVKNINACVLVHGRVRGVLVEGITMTSTNRSVMCYGEHTGEFLPGGRTGAGESFDAENIVIRRTRTLNPGGAGYLLGHPSHRGGLRNVVCSFNYMETGKTA
;
A
#
# COMPACT_ATOMS: atom_id res chain seq x y z
N MET A 1 83.76 -65.04 -15.51
CA MET A 1 83.15 -63.78 -15.99
C MET A 1 81.77 -63.68 -15.33
N LEU A 2 81.72 -63.13 -14.11
CA LEU A 2 81.19 -61.78 -13.76
C LEU A 2 79.66 -61.69 -14.02
N GLN A 3 78.82 -61.84 -12.97
CA GLN A 3 78.16 -60.74 -12.21
C GLN A 3 77.23 -59.87 -13.09
N SER A 4 76.05 -59.37 -12.74
CA SER A 4 75.17 -59.34 -11.56
C SER A 4 74.02 -58.34 -11.90
N GLY A 5 72.87 -58.43 -11.22
CA GLY A 5 71.95 -57.29 -11.00
C GLY A 5 70.66 -57.28 -11.84
N LEU A 6 69.46 -57.46 -11.24
CA LEU A 6 68.55 -56.43 -10.67
C LEU A 6 68.03 -55.44 -11.75
N ARG A 7 66.75 -55.03 -11.87
CA ARG A 7 65.52 -55.03 -11.05
C ARG A 7 64.35 -54.59 -11.98
N TRP A 8 63.17 -55.24 -11.93
CA TRP A 8 61.88 -54.75 -11.40
C TRP A 8 61.15 -53.56 -12.08
N TYR A 9 59.88 -53.82 -12.39
CA TYR A 9 58.81 -52.91 -12.84
C TYR A 9 58.50 -51.79 -11.83
N ALA A 10 58.29 -50.57 -12.33
CA ALA A 10 57.58 -49.47 -11.67
C ALA A 10 56.63 -48.85 -12.72
N GLY A 11 55.34 -48.61 -12.50
CA GLY A 11 54.66 -48.29 -11.24
C GLY A 11 54.44 -46.78 -11.18
N LEU A 12 53.44 -46.30 -11.93
CA LEU A 12 53.07 -44.89 -12.09
C LEU A 12 52.49 -44.33 -10.77
N LEU A 13 53.11 -43.29 -10.20
CA LEU A 13 52.60 -42.57 -9.03
C LEU A 13 52.91 -41.06 -9.14
N VAL A 14 51.82 -40.30 -9.24
CA VAL A 14 51.51 -39.01 -8.59
C VAL A 14 52.60 -37.93 -8.54
N GLY A 15 52.34 -36.81 -9.23
CA GLY A 15 52.93 -35.51 -8.96
C GLY A 15 51.86 -34.51 -8.53
N PHE A 16 51.88 -34.12 -7.25
CA PHE A 16 51.12 -33.02 -6.66
C PHE A 16 51.66 -31.67 -7.18
N GLY A 17 50.82 -30.92 -7.90
CA GLY A 17 51.06 -29.51 -8.21
C GLY A 17 50.23 -28.64 -7.28
N ALA A 18 50.89 -27.90 -6.38
CA ALA A 18 50.25 -26.88 -5.55
C ALA A 18 49.86 -25.68 -6.41
N VAL A 19 48.56 -25.51 -6.66
CA VAL A 19 47.98 -24.26 -7.15
C VAL A 19 47.48 -23.49 -5.93
N CYS A 20 48.18 -22.41 -5.58
CA CYS A 20 47.65 -21.41 -4.65
C CYS A 20 46.47 -20.71 -5.32
N ALA A 21 45.26 -21.22 -5.07
CA ALA A 21 44.03 -20.49 -5.35
C ALA A 21 43.95 -19.32 -4.36
N GLY A 22 44.10 -18.11 -4.88
CA GLY A 22 43.70 -16.90 -4.19
C GLY A 22 42.19 -16.95 -3.96
N PHE A 23 41.78 -17.43 -2.79
CA PHE A 23 40.48 -17.11 -2.23
C PHE A 23 40.48 -15.62 -1.93
N GLY A 24 40.02 -14.82 -2.89
CA GLY A 24 39.51 -13.49 -2.61
C GLY A 24 38.37 -13.66 -1.62
N GLY A 25 38.65 -13.39 -0.35
CA GLY A 25 37.64 -13.33 0.68
C GLY A 25 36.57 -12.33 0.24
N ALA A 26 35.38 -12.82 -0.05
CA ALA A 26 34.18 -12.02 0.12
C ALA A 26 34.17 -11.68 1.62
N GLY A 27 34.68 -10.51 1.96
CA GLY A 27 34.56 -9.97 3.30
C GLY A 27 33.08 -10.02 3.65
N PHE A 28 32.73 -10.72 4.73
CA PHE A 28 31.50 -10.45 5.44
C PHE A 28 31.60 -8.99 5.89
N VAL A 29 31.10 -8.07 5.07
CA VAL A 29 30.93 -6.69 5.47
C VAL A 29 29.95 -6.75 6.63
N SER A 30 30.44 -6.45 7.83
CA SER A 30 29.58 -6.32 9.00
C SER A 30 28.50 -5.31 8.66
N ALA A 31 27.23 -5.68 8.84
CA ALA A 31 26.12 -4.73 8.72
C ALA A 31 26.43 -3.48 9.55
N GLU A 32 26.41 -2.31 8.92
CA GLU A 32 26.68 -1.04 9.59
C GLU A 32 25.41 -0.57 10.31
N GLU A 33 25.59 0.05 11.48
CA GLU A 33 24.50 0.68 12.21
C GLU A 33 24.48 2.19 11.95
N HIS A 34 23.37 2.68 11.42
CA HIS A 34 23.12 4.08 11.14
C HIS A 34 22.12 4.65 12.13
N GLN A 35 22.58 5.50 13.03
CA GLN A 35 21.73 6.17 14.00
C GLN A 35 21.01 7.36 13.38
N ILE A 36 19.71 7.47 13.64
CA ILE A 36 18.84 8.56 13.18
C ILE A 36 18.40 9.32 14.44
N ARG A 37 18.76 10.59 14.53
CA ARG A 37 18.32 11.50 15.60
C ARG A 37 17.09 12.29 15.16
N PRO A 38 16.26 12.77 16.10
CA PRO A 38 15.21 13.74 15.79
C PRO A 38 15.75 14.90 14.93
N GLY A 39 15.10 15.14 13.78
CA GLY A 39 15.48 16.17 12.82
C GLY A 39 16.38 15.68 11.67
N ASP A 40 17.02 14.52 11.80
CA ASP A 40 17.72 13.89 10.67
C ASP A 40 16.70 13.41 9.63
N SER A 41 17.07 13.40 8.35
CA SER A 41 16.22 12.83 7.30
C SER A 41 16.37 11.31 7.26
N PRO A 42 15.35 10.51 7.60
CA PRO A 42 15.45 9.05 7.60
C PRO A 42 15.70 8.51 6.20
N GLN A 43 15.07 9.12 5.18
CA GLN A 43 15.28 8.73 3.79
C GLN A 43 16.73 8.97 3.35
N ALA A 44 17.33 10.10 3.73
CA ALA A 44 18.72 10.38 3.36
C ALA A 44 19.71 9.40 4.02
N VAL A 45 19.39 8.90 5.23
CA VAL A 45 20.18 7.87 5.90
C VAL A 45 20.03 6.53 5.17
N LEU A 46 18.80 6.11 4.87
CA LEU A 46 18.54 4.89 4.11
C LEU A 46 19.19 4.92 2.72
N ASP A 47 19.13 6.05 2.01
CA ASP A 47 19.70 6.19 0.67
C ASP A 47 21.23 5.97 0.67
N ARG A 48 21.91 6.20 1.79
CA ARG A 48 23.36 5.92 1.97
C ARG A 48 23.66 4.52 2.50
N ALA A 49 22.69 3.87 3.14
CA ALA A 49 22.87 2.55 3.74
C ALA A 49 23.00 1.46 2.66
N ALA A 50 23.87 0.49 2.93
CA ALA A 50 24.01 -0.69 2.11
C ALA A 50 22.89 -1.71 2.43
N PRO A 51 22.52 -2.59 1.47
CA PRO A 51 21.62 -3.69 1.77
C PRO A 51 22.15 -4.55 2.93
N GLY A 52 21.29 -4.82 3.92
CA GLY A 52 21.62 -5.57 5.13
C GLY A 52 22.06 -4.72 6.33
N ASP A 53 22.28 -3.41 6.13
CA ASP A 53 22.56 -2.49 7.23
C ASP A 53 21.35 -2.33 8.18
N ARG A 54 21.61 -1.66 9.31
CA ARG A 54 20.60 -1.36 10.32
C ARG A 54 20.41 0.14 10.49
N LEU A 55 19.18 0.61 10.40
CA LEU A 55 18.76 1.95 10.76
C LEU A 55 18.20 1.94 12.19
N VAL A 56 18.68 2.83 13.05
CA VAL A 56 18.25 2.90 14.46
C VAL A 56 17.71 4.29 14.75
N PHE A 57 16.40 4.40 14.88
CA PHE A 57 15.75 5.62 15.34
C PHE A 57 15.95 5.75 16.84
N LEU A 58 16.69 6.78 17.24
CA LEU A 58 16.94 7.10 18.64
C LEU A 58 15.69 7.71 19.30
N PRO A 59 15.58 7.69 20.65
CA PRO A 59 14.43 8.25 21.34
C PRO A 59 14.19 9.73 20.99
N GLY A 60 12.90 10.10 20.87
CA GLY A 60 12.47 11.44 20.49
C GLY A 60 11.53 11.46 19.29
N LEU A 61 11.12 12.67 18.90
CA LEU A 61 10.14 12.90 17.83
C LEU A 61 10.83 13.05 16.46
N HIS A 62 10.59 12.09 15.57
CA HIS A 62 11.02 12.08 14.17
C HIS A 62 9.85 12.48 13.29
N GLN A 63 9.66 13.79 13.11
CA GLN A 63 8.51 14.35 12.40
C GLN A 63 8.88 14.75 10.96
N HIS A 64 8.17 14.18 9.98
CA HIS A 64 8.49 14.38 8.56
C HIS A 64 7.23 14.44 7.69
N ALA A 65 7.33 15.18 6.59
CA ALA A 65 6.38 15.07 5.49
C ALA A 65 6.63 13.75 4.72
N PRO A 66 5.62 13.22 3.99
CA PRO A 66 5.84 12.13 3.05
C PRO A 66 6.85 12.53 1.97
N GLY A 67 7.75 11.59 1.64
CA GLY A 67 8.71 11.71 0.55
C GLY A 67 8.39 10.73 -0.58
N LYS A 68 9.40 9.93 -0.96
CA LYS A 68 9.29 8.92 -2.04
C LYS A 68 8.09 8.01 -1.78
N HIS A 69 7.27 7.81 -2.82
CA HIS A 69 6.09 6.93 -2.78
C HIS A 69 5.15 7.19 -1.59
N ARG A 70 4.99 8.47 -1.20
CA ARG A 70 4.10 8.93 -0.13
C ARG A 70 4.45 8.36 1.25
N ALA A 71 5.70 7.97 1.48
CA ALA A 71 6.15 7.44 2.76
C ALA A 71 7.09 8.40 3.50
N ILE A 72 7.06 8.40 4.84
CA ILE A 72 8.12 9.05 5.62
C ILE A 72 9.46 8.33 5.37
N LEU A 73 9.42 7.00 5.30
CA LEU A 73 10.56 6.16 4.91
C LEU A 73 10.14 5.14 3.85
N TYR A 74 10.72 5.25 2.65
CA TYR A 74 10.52 4.30 1.56
C TYR A 74 11.69 3.33 1.45
N VAL A 75 11.40 2.03 1.56
CA VAL A 75 12.36 0.93 1.59
C VAL A 75 12.32 0.18 0.27
N ASP A 76 13.47 0.13 -0.40
CA ASP A 76 13.70 -0.50 -1.70
C ASP A 76 14.74 -1.64 -1.66
N ARG A 77 15.22 -2.01 -0.46
CA ARG A 77 16.30 -2.99 -0.27
C ARG A 77 16.19 -3.70 1.07
N ALA A 78 16.97 -4.77 1.24
CA ALA A 78 17.14 -5.45 2.52
C ALA A 78 17.70 -4.48 3.56
N ILE A 79 17.04 -4.36 4.71
CA ILE A 79 17.43 -3.44 5.77
C ILE A 79 16.76 -3.83 7.09
N ASP A 80 17.46 -3.66 8.20
CA ASP A 80 16.89 -3.72 9.53
C ASP A 80 16.56 -2.29 10.01
N ILE A 81 15.35 -2.09 10.54
CA ILE A 81 14.87 -0.80 11.04
C ILE A 81 14.43 -1.01 12.48
N GLU A 82 15.14 -0.40 13.42
CA GLU A 82 14.77 -0.38 14.82
C GLU A 82 14.18 0.98 15.22
N LEU A 83 12.97 0.96 15.77
CA LEU A 83 12.40 2.06 16.53
C LEU A 83 12.68 1.83 18.02
N GLN A 84 13.67 2.51 18.59
CA GLN A 84 13.97 2.37 20.02
C GLN A 84 12.80 2.81 20.89
N GLU A 85 12.79 2.33 22.14
CA GLU A 85 11.81 2.78 23.13
C GLU A 85 11.86 4.31 23.27
N GLY A 86 10.72 4.97 23.12
CA GLY A 86 10.62 6.44 23.13
C GLY A 86 10.88 7.13 21.78
N ALA A 87 11.24 6.40 20.72
CA ALA A 87 11.25 6.95 19.36
C ALA A 87 9.82 7.04 18.81
N VAL A 88 9.46 8.17 18.22
CA VAL A 88 8.17 8.38 17.55
C VAL A 88 8.39 8.85 16.12
N LEU A 89 8.13 7.97 15.14
CA LEU A 89 8.10 8.32 13.73
C LEU A 89 6.72 8.89 13.39
N LYS A 90 6.63 10.19 13.15
CA LYS A 90 5.36 10.92 13.05
C LYS A 90 5.19 11.60 11.70
N LEU A 91 4.01 11.46 11.11
CA LEU A 91 3.60 12.30 9.98
C LEU A 91 3.43 13.75 10.44
N ALA A 92 4.14 14.68 9.79
CA ALA A 92 4.07 16.10 10.12
C ALA A 92 2.65 16.67 10.02
N ASP A 93 2.39 17.74 10.76
CA ASP A 93 1.08 18.40 10.76
C ASP A 93 0.76 19.02 9.38
N ASP A 94 -0.51 18.93 8.96
CA ASP A 94 -1.07 19.63 7.80
C ASP A 94 -0.36 19.38 6.46
N VAL A 95 0.33 18.24 6.33
CA VAL A 95 1.03 17.81 5.11
C VAL A 95 0.15 17.01 4.16
N CYS A 96 -0.92 16.39 4.67
CA CYS A 96 -2.01 15.83 3.86
C CYS A 96 -3.22 16.75 3.93
N ARG A 97 -3.58 17.33 2.78
CA ARG A 97 -4.69 18.25 2.61
C ARG A 97 -5.68 17.69 1.60
N MET A 98 -6.90 18.21 1.65
CA MET A 98 -7.93 17.84 0.69
C MET A 98 -7.45 18.09 -0.74
N GLU A 99 -7.64 17.10 -1.62
CA GLU A 99 -7.37 17.24 -3.04
C GLU A 99 -8.63 17.65 -3.79
N ALA A 100 -8.46 18.37 -4.90
CA ALA A 100 -9.57 18.88 -5.70
C ALA A 100 -10.07 17.85 -6.74
N GLU A 101 -9.29 16.79 -6.97
CA GLU A 101 -9.63 15.72 -7.90
C GLU A 101 -10.41 14.62 -7.17
N GLY A 102 -11.53 14.19 -7.77
CA GLY A 102 -12.34 13.11 -7.21
C GLY A 102 -11.79 11.75 -7.63
N GLU A 103 -11.72 10.81 -6.68
CA GLU A 103 -11.39 9.42 -6.98
C GLU A 103 -12.67 8.61 -7.23
N ILE A 104 -12.72 7.89 -8.36
CA ILE A 104 -13.80 6.96 -8.65
C ILE A 104 -13.44 5.58 -8.08
N THR A 105 -14.26 5.12 -7.15
CA THR A 105 -14.24 3.74 -6.68
C THR A 105 -15.39 2.97 -7.31
N THR A 106 -15.08 1.89 -8.04
CA THR A 106 -16.07 1.05 -8.71
C THR A 106 -16.33 -0.21 -7.90
N ASP A 107 -17.59 -0.58 -7.70
CA ASP A 107 -17.95 -1.91 -7.20
C ASP A 107 -17.63 -2.98 -8.26
N GLN A 108 -16.52 -3.69 -8.07
CA GLN A 108 -16.00 -4.66 -9.04
C GLN A 108 -16.81 -5.96 -9.09
N ASP A 109 -17.71 -6.20 -8.13
CA ASP A 109 -18.51 -7.44 -8.07
C ASP A 109 -19.88 -7.29 -8.73
N ALA A 110 -20.32 -6.06 -9.01
CA ALA A 110 -21.62 -5.77 -9.65
C ALA A 110 -21.75 -6.25 -11.11
N GLY A 111 -20.71 -6.81 -11.73
CA GLY A 111 -20.84 -7.39 -13.08
C GLY A 111 -21.14 -6.35 -14.17
N LYS A 112 -20.56 -5.15 -14.07
CA LYS A 112 -20.84 -4.01 -14.95
C LYS A 112 -20.65 -4.39 -16.43
N LYS A 113 -21.69 -4.22 -17.24
CA LYS A 113 -21.63 -4.41 -18.71
C LYS A 113 -20.78 -3.34 -19.40
N LEU A 114 -20.86 -2.12 -18.88
CA LEU A 114 -20.14 -0.94 -19.33
C LEU A 114 -19.73 -0.12 -18.10
N ASP A 115 -18.46 0.23 -18.02
CA ASP A 115 -17.89 1.10 -16.99
C ASP A 115 -17.12 2.24 -17.69
N ASP A 116 -17.80 3.36 -17.87
CA ASP A 116 -17.33 4.54 -18.60
C ASP A 116 -17.64 5.86 -17.87
N LEU A 117 -17.92 5.76 -16.56
CA LEU A 117 -18.13 6.91 -15.69
C LEU A 117 -16.85 7.75 -15.62
N LYS A 118 -17.01 9.06 -15.79
CA LYS A 118 -15.96 10.05 -15.53
C LYS A 118 -16.46 11.07 -14.53
N VAL A 119 -15.53 11.61 -13.75
CA VAL A 119 -15.75 12.71 -12.81
C VAL A 119 -15.00 13.95 -13.28
N GLY A 120 -15.58 15.12 -13.07
CA GLY A 120 -15.00 16.41 -13.38
C GLY A 120 -15.69 17.53 -12.60
N GLY A 121 -15.56 18.75 -13.09
CA GLY A 121 -15.98 19.94 -12.38
C GLY A 121 -14.93 20.42 -11.36
N ASN A 122 -15.31 21.37 -10.52
CA ASN A 122 -14.46 21.91 -9.46
C ASN A 122 -15.22 21.77 -8.14
N PHE A 123 -14.83 20.78 -7.33
CA PHE A 123 -15.49 20.55 -6.06
C PHE A 123 -15.29 21.74 -5.12
N ASP A 124 -16.39 22.25 -4.57
CA ASP A 124 -16.38 23.35 -3.63
C ASP A 124 -15.91 22.88 -2.24
N LEU A 125 -14.63 23.11 -1.97
CA LEU A 125 -13.99 22.78 -0.68
C LEU A 125 -14.52 23.58 0.51
N SER A 126 -15.33 24.63 0.29
CA SER A 126 -15.93 25.42 1.37
C SER A 126 -17.16 24.76 2.00
N VAL A 127 -17.66 23.68 1.40
CA VAL A 127 -18.83 22.95 1.88
C VAL A 127 -18.50 22.26 3.21
N PRO A 128 -19.30 22.49 4.27
CA PRO A 128 -19.05 21.89 5.57
C PRO A 128 -19.24 20.37 5.54
N GLU A 129 -18.47 19.67 6.36
CA GLU A 129 -18.68 18.24 6.61
C GLU A 129 -20.05 18.03 7.27
N ARG A 130 -20.80 17.01 6.82
CA ARG A 130 -21.97 16.52 7.56
C ARG A 130 -21.56 15.34 8.43
N ASP A 131 -21.96 15.39 9.69
CA ASP A 131 -21.85 14.25 10.60
C ASP A 131 -22.75 13.11 10.12
N GLY A 132 -22.19 11.89 10.04
CA GLY A 132 -22.89 10.67 9.66
C GLY A 132 -22.24 9.45 10.33
N PRO A 133 -23.00 8.37 10.58
CA PRO A 133 -22.52 7.17 11.27
C PRO A 133 -21.44 6.41 10.50
N GLU A 134 -21.29 6.72 9.21
CA GLU A 134 -20.24 6.18 8.36
C GLU A 134 -19.29 7.32 7.98
N ALA A 135 -17.99 7.09 8.11
CA ALA A 135 -16.92 8.11 8.11
C ALA A 135 -16.64 8.76 6.74
N TYR A 136 -17.69 9.16 6.02
CA TYR A 136 -17.68 9.46 4.59
C TYR A 136 -18.18 10.87 4.24
N GLY A 137 -18.85 11.60 5.15
CA GLY A 137 -19.13 13.04 5.03
C GLY A 137 -19.86 13.51 3.74
N THR A 138 -19.90 14.82 3.49
CA THR A 138 -20.50 15.46 2.29
C THR A 138 -19.67 15.30 1.01
N ARG A 139 -18.61 14.49 1.07
CA ARG A 139 -17.57 14.45 0.05
C ARG A 139 -17.58 13.15 -0.74
N ILE A 140 -18.57 12.29 -0.48
CA ILE A 140 -18.77 11.05 -1.21
C ILE A 140 -20.12 11.08 -1.91
N TYR A 141 -20.07 10.80 -3.19
CA TYR A 141 -21.23 10.61 -4.05
C TYR A 141 -21.45 9.13 -4.26
N THR A 142 -22.68 8.66 -3.99
CA THR A 142 -23.13 7.36 -4.47
C THR A 142 -23.80 7.55 -5.81
N ILE A 143 -23.36 6.84 -6.85
CA ILE A 143 -23.95 6.88 -8.19
C ILE A 143 -24.32 5.45 -8.59
N VAL A 144 -25.57 5.23 -8.97
CA VAL A 144 -26.06 3.90 -9.34
C VAL A 144 -26.96 3.95 -10.58
N ILE A 145 -26.76 3.03 -11.53
CA ILE A 145 -27.71 2.85 -12.63
C ILE A 145 -29.01 2.28 -12.06
N ASP A 146 -30.11 3.03 -12.20
CA ASP A 146 -31.42 2.66 -11.65
C ASP A 146 -32.42 2.19 -12.72
N GLY A 147 -32.11 2.35 -14.00
CA GLY A 147 -32.91 1.91 -15.13
C GLY A 147 -32.10 1.69 -16.40
N GLU A 148 -32.38 0.59 -17.10
CA GLU A 148 -31.87 0.34 -18.45
C GLU A 148 -32.88 0.90 -19.47
N GLY A 149 -32.38 1.70 -20.41
CA GLY A 149 -33.15 2.28 -21.49
C GLY A 149 -33.67 1.21 -22.45
N ARG A 150 -34.81 1.49 -23.08
CA ARG A 150 -35.43 0.63 -24.11
C ARG A 150 -35.88 1.47 -25.28
N ASP A 151 -35.94 0.88 -26.46
CA ASP A 151 -36.49 1.52 -27.67
C ASP A 151 -35.85 2.88 -27.98
N GLY A 152 -34.52 2.97 -27.84
CA GLY A 152 -33.74 4.20 -28.09
C GLY A 152 -33.75 5.22 -26.95
N GLN A 153 -34.42 4.93 -25.83
CA GLN A 153 -34.33 5.74 -24.62
C GLN A 153 -32.99 5.54 -23.91
N PRO A 154 -32.44 6.58 -23.25
CA PRO A 154 -31.22 6.46 -22.46
C PRO A 154 -31.44 5.61 -21.21
N ASP A 155 -30.36 5.04 -20.70
CA ASP A 155 -30.30 4.52 -19.33
C ASP A 155 -30.52 5.67 -18.33
N THR A 156 -30.93 5.33 -17.11
CA THR A 156 -31.12 6.29 -16.02
C THR A 156 -30.27 5.93 -14.81
N PHE A 157 -29.81 6.95 -14.08
CA PHE A 157 -29.08 6.79 -12.83
C PHE A 157 -29.76 7.52 -11.67
N SER A 158 -29.50 7.01 -10.47
CA SER A 158 -29.74 7.71 -9.22
C SER A 158 -28.41 8.20 -8.64
N TRP A 159 -28.45 9.30 -7.89
CA TRP A 159 -27.30 9.74 -7.12
C TRP A 159 -27.67 10.43 -5.81
N GLY A 160 -26.69 10.54 -4.91
CA GLY A 160 -26.77 11.27 -3.66
C GLY A 160 -25.40 11.59 -3.11
N ASP A 161 -25.31 12.68 -2.36
CA ASP A 161 -24.15 13.14 -1.61
C ASP A 161 -24.40 13.00 -0.10
N GLY A 162 -23.42 12.48 0.64
CA GLY A 162 -23.54 12.29 2.09
C GLY A 162 -23.66 10.82 2.50
N ALA A 163 -24.85 10.39 2.92
CA ALA A 163 -25.06 9.04 3.41
C ALA A 163 -24.84 8.01 2.30
N LEU A 164 -23.98 7.00 2.54
CA LEU A 164 -23.72 5.98 1.54
C LEU A 164 -25.00 5.25 1.16
N PHE A 165 -25.11 4.88 -0.12
CA PHE A 165 -26.25 4.16 -0.70
C PHE A 165 -27.57 4.96 -0.76
N GLU A 166 -27.68 6.08 -0.05
CA GLU A 166 -28.81 6.99 -0.19
C GLU A 166 -28.66 7.81 -1.47
N THR A 167 -29.66 7.72 -2.34
CA THR A 167 -29.62 8.36 -3.66
C THR A 167 -30.95 9.06 -3.91
N PRO A 168 -31.20 10.25 -3.31
CA PRO A 168 -32.47 10.95 -3.39
C PRO A 168 -32.79 11.47 -4.80
N GLN A 169 -31.76 11.74 -5.60
CA GLN A 169 -31.94 12.11 -7.00
C GLN A 169 -32.13 10.82 -7.80
N LYS A 170 -33.30 10.62 -8.39
CA LYS A 170 -33.71 9.37 -9.05
C LYS A 170 -34.02 9.61 -10.52
N ARG A 171 -33.89 8.57 -11.33
CA ARG A 171 -34.34 8.54 -12.74
C ARG A 171 -33.74 9.66 -13.59
N VAL A 172 -32.50 10.07 -13.29
CA VAL A 172 -31.80 11.06 -14.09
C VAL A 172 -31.37 10.38 -15.39
N ALA A 173 -31.80 10.90 -16.54
CA ALA A 173 -31.43 10.35 -17.83
C ALA A 173 -29.94 10.60 -18.12
N ILE A 174 -29.26 9.59 -18.66
CA ILE A 174 -27.89 9.73 -19.16
C ILE A 174 -27.91 10.47 -20.49
N THR A 175 -27.22 11.60 -20.55
CA THR A 175 -27.19 12.48 -21.73
C THR A 175 -26.07 12.12 -22.70
N GLY A 176 -24.99 11.49 -22.23
CA GLY A 176 -23.74 11.32 -22.97
C GLY A 176 -22.80 12.52 -22.88
N ASP A 177 -23.21 13.57 -22.17
CA ASP A 177 -22.44 14.78 -21.88
C ASP A 177 -22.23 14.94 -20.36
N TRP A 178 -21.49 15.97 -19.96
CA TRP A 178 -21.34 16.33 -18.55
C TRP A 178 -22.67 16.74 -17.92
N GLN A 179 -22.99 16.14 -16.79
CA GLN A 179 -24.17 16.40 -15.97
C GLN A 179 -23.72 16.88 -14.59
N GLU A 180 -24.21 18.05 -14.19
CA GLU A 180 -23.92 18.60 -12.86
C GLU A 180 -24.64 17.81 -11.78
N LEU A 181 -23.92 17.52 -10.69
CA LEU A 181 -24.46 16.95 -9.46
C LEU A 181 -24.72 18.09 -8.46
N SER A 182 -24.00 18.11 -7.34
CA SER A 182 -23.97 19.20 -6.38
C SER A 182 -22.54 19.72 -6.21
N HIS A 183 -22.38 20.86 -5.53
CA HIS A 183 -21.08 21.37 -5.07
C HIS A 183 -20.01 21.52 -6.18
N GLY A 184 -20.43 21.88 -7.39
CA GLY A 184 -19.52 22.06 -8.54
C GLY A 184 -19.01 20.76 -9.15
N VAL A 185 -19.48 19.59 -8.68
CA VAL A 185 -19.15 18.28 -9.23
C VAL A 185 -19.95 18.03 -10.50
N GLN A 186 -19.28 17.46 -11.49
CA GLN A 186 -19.90 16.97 -12.71
C GLN A 186 -19.50 15.53 -12.96
N ILE A 187 -20.40 14.77 -13.58
CA ILE A 187 -20.11 13.42 -14.08
C ILE A 187 -20.47 13.31 -15.55
N SER A 188 -19.87 12.36 -16.25
CA SER A 188 -20.31 11.96 -17.58
C SER A 188 -20.23 10.45 -17.74
N PHE A 189 -21.13 9.90 -18.55
CA PHE A 189 -21.03 8.54 -19.08
C PHE A 189 -20.73 8.67 -20.57
N GLY A 190 -19.76 7.91 -21.07
CA GLY A 190 -19.36 7.95 -22.48
C GLY A 190 -20.47 7.47 -23.43
N SER A 191 -21.36 6.59 -22.97
CA SER A 191 -22.54 6.11 -23.68
C SER A 191 -23.83 6.52 -22.99
N ARG A 192 -24.91 6.65 -23.77
CA ARG A 192 -26.27 6.85 -23.23
C ARG A 192 -26.97 5.56 -22.82
N THR A 193 -26.44 4.42 -23.26
CA THR A 193 -27.09 3.10 -23.13
C THR A 193 -26.03 2.00 -22.97
N GLY A 194 -26.45 0.81 -22.51
CA GLY A 194 -25.60 -0.38 -22.44
C GLY A 194 -25.05 -0.67 -21.05
N HIS A 195 -25.39 0.16 -20.07
CA HIS A 195 -25.08 -0.11 -18.68
C HIS A 195 -26.00 -1.21 -18.13
N SER A 196 -25.61 -1.77 -16.99
CA SER A 196 -26.43 -2.72 -16.23
C SER A 196 -27.07 -2.04 -15.04
N ARG A 197 -28.38 -2.28 -14.83
CA ARG A 197 -29.04 -1.82 -13.59
C ARG A 197 -28.28 -2.36 -12.37
N GLY A 198 -28.01 -1.48 -11.40
CA GLY A 198 -27.24 -1.80 -10.20
C GLY A 198 -25.74 -1.56 -10.31
N SER A 199 -25.22 -1.17 -11.49
CA SER A 199 -23.83 -0.68 -11.58
C SER A 199 -23.64 0.49 -10.62
N LEU A 200 -22.73 0.32 -9.66
CA LEU A 200 -22.49 1.23 -8.55
C LEU A 200 -21.06 1.81 -8.60
N TRP A 201 -20.97 3.11 -8.41
CA TRP A 201 -19.73 3.83 -8.18
C TRP A 201 -19.86 4.71 -6.95
N PHE A 202 -18.74 4.88 -6.26
CA PHE A 202 -18.52 5.96 -5.33
C PHE A 202 -17.54 6.95 -5.94
N VAL A 203 -17.77 8.23 -5.71
CA VAL A 203 -16.82 9.28 -6.06
C VAL A 203 -16.50 10.05 -4.80
N SER A 204 -15.22 10.10 -4.41
CA SER A 204 -14.81 10.74 -3.16
C SER A 204 -13.76 11.84 -3.37
N TRP A 205 -13.87 12.90 -2.58
CA TRP A 205 -12.86 13.95 -2.44
C TRP A 205 -12.26 13.87 -1.05
N ASP A 206 -11.03 13.38 -0.98
CA ASP A 206 -10.36 13.05 0.27
C ASP A 206 -8.93 13.63 0.33
N GLY A 207 -8.24 13.34 1.44
CA GLY A 207 -6.81 13.58 1.54
C GLY A 207 -6.02 12.46 0.86
N PRO A 208 -4.80 12.75 0.40
CA PRO A 208 -3.96 11.75 -0.25
C PRO A 208 -3.47 10.70 0.73
N GLU A 209 -3.04 9.55 0.21
CA GLU A 209 -2.40 8.54 1.04
C GLU A 209 -1.07 9.02 1.62
N ALA A 210 -0.72 8.46 2.78
CA ALA A 210 0.54 8.62 3.47
C ALA A 210 0.90 7.34 4.23
N TYR A 211 2.19 7.05 4.26
CA TYR A 211 2.75 5.87 4.91
C TYR A 211 3.84 6.23 5.91
N GLY A 212 3.91 5.52 7.03
CA GLY A 212 5.03 5.65 7.96
C GLY A 212 6.27 5.04 7.34
N ILE A 213 6.22 3.72 7.15
CA ILE A 213 7.23 2.97 6.42
C ILE A 213 6.55 2.22 5.27
N ARG A 214 7.04 2.40 4.05
CA ARG A 214 6.57 1.68 2.86
C ARG A 214 7.67 0.83 2.29
N ILE A 215 7.42 -0.46 2.11
CA ILE A 215 8.32 -1.43 1.49
C ILE A 215 7.78 -1.78 0.11
N GLY A 216 8.53 -1.40 -0.93
CA GLY A 216 8.12 -1.57 -2.33
C GLY A 216 7.08 -0.58 -2.82
N HIS A 217 7.01 -0.42 -4.14
CA HIS A 217 6.10 0.51 -4.80
C HIS A 217 4.97 -0.16 -5.56
N GLY A 218 4.94 -1.50 -5.62
CA GLY A 218 3.89 -2.32 -6.25
C GLY A 218 4.41 -3.08 -7.46
N THR A 219 4.95 -2.37 -8.44
CA THR A 219 5.37 -2.92 -9.74
C THR A 219 6.89 -2.97 -9.92
N GLN A 220 7.67 -2.95 -8.84
CA GLN A 220 9.13 -3.11 -8.94
C GLN A 220 9.48 -4.43 -9.63
N ALA A 221 10.50 -4.40 -10.49
CA ALA A 221 10.90 -5.57 -11.28
C ALA A 221 11.42 -6.70 -10.38
N GLU A 222 12.34 -6.36 -9.48
CA GLU A 222 13.01 -7.30 -8.60
C GLU A 222 12.33 -7.38 -7.22
N TYR A 223 12.57 -8.49 -6.51
CA TYR A 223 12.13 -8.63 -5.13
C TYR A 223 12.92 -7.71 -4.20
N ILE A 224 12.18 -7.06 -3.31
CA ILE A 224 12.74 -6.49 -2.07
C ILE A 224 12.65 -7.58 -1.01
N GLU A 225 13.78 -7.94 -0.42
CA GLU A 225 13.87 -9.11 0.47
C GLU A 225 14.41 -8.74 1.84
N ASN A 226 14.01 -9.50 2.86
CA ASN A 226 14.65 -9.48 4.18
C ASN A 226 14.64 -8.09 4.83
N VAL A 227 13.44 -7.52 4.98
CA VAL A 227 13.23 -6.25 5.68
C VAL A 227 12.67 -6.53 7.07
N ARG A 228 13.28 -5.96 8.10
CA ARG A 228 12.81 -6.11 9.48
C ARG A 228 12.51 -4.74 10.06
N ILE A 229 11.29 -4.54 10.56
CA ILE A 229 10.89 -3.35 11.30
C ILE A 229 10.58 -3.82 12.73
N PHE A 230 11.36 -3.38 13.70
CA PHE A 230 11.23 -3.85 15.07
C PHE A 230 11.52 -2.79 16.13
N GLY A 231 11.30 -3.14 17.40
CA GLY A 231 11.66 -2.32 18.54
C GLY A 231 10.48 -2.08 19.48
N ARG A 232 10.48 -0.93 20.15
CA ARG A 232 9.45 -0.51 21.12
C ARG A 232 8.97 0.92 20.89
N GLY A 233 9.41 1.57 19.82
CA GLY A 233 8.93 2.89 19.43
C GLY A 233 7.56 2.86 18.75
N THR A 234 7.13 4.04 18.32
CA THR A 234 5.80 4.28 17.78
C THR A 234 5.87 4.83 16.36
N ILE A 235 4.97 4.38 15.49
CA ILE A 235 4.63 5.06 14.23
C ILE A 235 3.27 5.73 14.41
N ASP A 236 3.20 7.04 14.21
CA ASP A 236 2.00 7.87 14.36
C ASP A 236 1.70 8.58 13.04
N LEU A 237 0.61 8.22 12.35
CA LEU A 237 0.20 8.92 11.13
C LEU A 237 -0.60 10.19 11.39
N ASN A 238 -0.77 10.57 12.66
CA ASN A 238 -1.23 11.90 13.05
C ASN A 238 -2.55 12.30 12.36
N SER A 239 -3.49 11.35 12.24
CA SER A 239 -4.76 11.54 11.52
C SER A 239 -5.62 12.70 12.04
N GLY A 240 -5.45 13.13 13.28
CA GLY A 240 -6.15 14.31 13.83
C GLY A 240 -5.65 15.65 13.28
N LYS A 241 -4.53 15.66 12.55
CA LYS A 241 -3.90 16.85 11.95
C LYS A 241 -3.66 16.70 10.45
N ASN A 242 -4.20 15.66 9.84
CA ASN A 242 -3.98 15.33 8.44
C ASN A 242 -5.26 14.75 7.86
N VAL A 243 -5.71 15.30 6.73
CA VAL A 243 -6.85 14.75 5.99
C VAL A 243 -6.48 13.34 5.54
N GLN A 244 -7.36 12.38 5.78
CA GLN A 244 -7.15 10.97 5.42
C GLN A 244 -7.87 10.65 4.09
N PRO A 245 -7.38 9.66 3.33
CA PRO A 245 -8.18 9.05 2.26
C PRO A 245 -9.43 8.39 2.84
N SER A 246 -10.51 8.34 2.07
CA SER A 246 -11.68 7.56 2.49
C SER A 246 -11.35 6.07 2.59
N GLY A 247 -12.22 5.32 3.27
CA GLY A 247 -12.10 3.86 3.32
C GLY A 247 -12.48 3.15 2.02
N LEU A 248 -12.92 3.89 0.98
CA LEU A 248 -13.43 3.33 -0.28
C LEU A 248 -12.36 3.35 -1.38
N VAL A 249 -11.39 4.26 -1.31
CA VAL A 249 -10.37 4.46 -2.34
C VAL A 249 -9.34 3.32 -2.42
N LYS A 250 -8.62 3.27 -3.54
CA LYS A 250 -7.57 2.27 -3.79
C LYS A 250 -6.42 2.39 -2.80
N ASN A 251 -5.94 3.60 -2.52
CA ASN A 251 -4.80 3.83 -1.66
C ASN A 251 -5.24 4.36 -0.29
N ILE A 252 -4.93 3.60 0.76
CA ILE A 252 -5.33 3.91 2.14
C ILE A 252 -4.08 4.14 2.99
N ASN A 253 -4.17 5.02 3.99
CA ASN A 253 -3.07 5.30 4.92
C ASN A 253 -2.68 4.08 5.75
N ALA A 254 -1.37 3.88 5.93
CA ALA A 254 -0.86 2.87 6.84
C ALA A 254 0.44 3.21 7.56
N CYS A 255 0.55 2.82 8.84
CA CYS A 255 1.83 2.94 9.55
C CYS A 255 2.91 2.11 8.86
N VAL A 256 2.58 0.89 8.42
CA VAL A 256 3.45 0.05 7.60
C VAL A 256 2.69 -0.45 6.37
N LEU A 257 3.24 -0.23 5.17
CA LEU A 257 2.77 -0.82 3.92
C LEU A 257 3.83 -1.76 3.33
N VAL A 258 3.43 -2.99 3.01
CA VAL A 258 4.19 -3.97 2.22
C VAL A 258 3.49 -4.16 0.88
N HIS A 259 4.12 -3.75 -0.22
CA HIS A 259 3.44 -3.65 -1.52
C HIS A 259 4.27 -4.19 -2.70
N GLY A 260 3.68 -5.15 -3.42
CA GLY A 260 4.25 -5.71 -4.65
C GLY A 260 5.19 -6.87 -4.40
N ARG A 261 6.21 -7.03 -5.27
CA ARG A 261 7.30 -8.01 -5.12
C ARG A 261 8.14 -7.73 -3.89
N VAL A 262 7.69 -8.25 -2.76
CA VAL A 262 8.35 -8.11 -1.47
C VAL A 262 8.27 -9.45 -0.74
N ARG A 263 9.38 -9.90 -0.15
CA ARG A 263 9.38 -11.13 0.64
C ARG A 263 10.28 -11.12 1.86
N GLY A 264 9.92 -11.96 2.84
CA GLY A 264 10.71 -12.11 4.06
C GLY A 264 10.66 -10.84 4.92
N VAL A 265 9.45 -10.34 5.19
CA VAL A 265 9.25 -9.13 6.01
C VAL A 265 8.88 -9.50 7.44
N LEU A 266 9.50 -8.86 8.42
CA LEU A 266 9.12 -8.93 9.83
C LEU A 266 8.70 -7.56 10.33
N VAL A 267 7.52 -7.45 10.93
CA VAL A 267 7.07 -6.29 11.71
C VAL A 267 6.83 -6.74 13.14
N GLU A 268 7.64 -6.25 14.10
CA GLU A 268 7.65 -6.76 15.46
C GLU A 268 7.75 -5.70 16.56
N GLY A 269 6.92 -5.81 17.61
CA GLY A 269 7.13 -5.07 18.86
C GLY A 269 6.78 -3.58 18.87
N ILE A 270 6.61 -2.96 17.69
CA ILE A 270 6.30 -1.53 17.57
C ILE A 270 4.84 -1.20 17.90
N THR A 271 4.59 0.05 18.26
CA THR A 271 3.25 0.61 18.42
C THR A 271 2.85 1.42 17.19
N MET A 272 1.57 1.34 16.80
CA MET A 272 1.01 2.02 15.62
C MET A 272 -0.29 2.73 15.98
N THR A 273 -0.45 3.99 15.58
CA THR A 273 -1.59 4.84 15.99
C THR A 273 -1.99 5.85 14.91
N SER A 274 -3.22 6.37 15.05
CA SER A 274 -3.75 7.54 14.32
C SER A 274 -3.70 7.38 12.80
N THR A 275 -4.21 6.27 12.28
CA THR A 275 -4.12 5.90 10.85
C THR A 275 -5.39 5.21 10.37
N ASN A 276 -5.60 5.02 9.06
CA ASN A 276 -6.70 4.19 8.56
C ASN A 276 -6.43 2.69 8.81
N ARG A 277 -5.17 2.25 8.63
CA ARG A 277 -4.71 0.86 8.83
C ARG A 277 -3.38 0.86 9.55
N SER A 278 -3.21 0.02 10.56
CA SER A 278 -1.90 -0.14 11.22
C SER A 278 -0.88 -0.81 10.29
N VAL A 279 -1.26 -1.92 9.65
CA VAL A 279 -0.42 -2.61 8.66
C VAL A 279 -1.25 -2.93 7.42
N MET A 280 -0.67 -2.71 6.25
CA MET A 280 -1.23 -3.13 4.98
C MET A 280 -0.23 -4.04 4.26
N CYS A 281 -0.71 -5.14 3.69
CA CYS A 281 0.11 -6.06 2.90
C CYS A 281 -0.68 -6.56 1.69
N TYR A 282 -0.19 -6.33 0.48
CA TYR A 282 -0.80 -6.85 -0.74
C TYR A 282 0.18 -6.86 -1.91
N GLY A 283 -0.02 -7.80 -2.84
CA GLY A 283 0.64 -7.75 -4.14
C GLY A 283 -0.04 -6.76 -5.10
N GLU A 284 0.56 -6.55 -6.27
CA GLU A 284 0.01 -5.73 -7.37
C GLU A 284 -0.10 -6.59 -8.64
N HIS A 285 -0.94 -6.17 -9.59
CA HIS A 285 -1.12 -6.88 -10.86
C HIS A 285 -1.32 -5.89 -12.02
N THR A 286 -0.64 -6.11 -13.15
CA THR A 286 -0.73 -5.18 -14.31
C THR A 286 -1.90 -5.45 -15.23
N GLY A 287 -2.53 -6.62 -15.12
CA GLY A 287 -3.74 -6.97 -15.86
C GLY A 287 -4.99 -6.24 -15.37
N GLU A 288 -5.93 -5.99 -16.28
CA GLU A 288 -7.19 -5.31 -16.00
C GLU A 288 -8.02 -6.05 -14.93
N PHE A 289 -8.70 -5.29 -14.06
CA PHE A 289 -9.62 -5.86 -13.08
C PHE A 289 -10.95 -6.19 -13.75
N LEU A 290 -11.26 -7.48 -13.77
CA LEU A 290 -12.47 -8.02 -14.36
C LEU A 290 -13.55 -8.25 -13.29
N PRO A 291 -14.83 -8.36 -13.70
CA PRO A 291 -15.92 -8.67 -12.78
C PRO A 291 -15.73 -9.95 -11.96
N GLY A 292 -16.20 -9.89 -10.71
CA GLY A 292 -16.20 -11.01 -9.76
C GLY A 292 -14.80 -11.34 -9.25
N GLY A 293 -13.99 -10.33 -8.95
CA GLY A 293 -12.64 -10.52 -8.38
C GLY A 293 -11.55 -11.02 -9.33
N ARG A 294 -11.82 -11.20 -10.63
CA ARG A 294 -10.85 -11.79 -11.60
C ARG A 294 -9.85 -10.79 -12.18
N THR A 295 -8.66 -11.22 -12.54
CA THR A 295 -7.69 -10.40 -13.30
C THR A 295 -7.58 -10.88 -14.73
N GLY A 296 -7.47 -9.94 -15.68
CA GLY A 296 -7.11 -10.23 -17.06
C GLY A 296 -5.65 -10.65 -17.20
N ALA A 297 -5.19 -10.86 -18.43
CA ALA A 297 -3.78 -11.16 -18.69
C ALA A 297 -2.88 -10.03 -18.18
N GLY A 298 -1.79 -10.39 -17.50
CA GLY A 298 -0.86 -9.45 -16.92
C GLY A 298 0.21 -10.16 -16.09
N GLU A 299 1.05 -9.34 -15.48
CA GLU A 299 2.12 -9.78 -14.60
C GLU A 299 1.70 -9.57 -13.14
N SER A 300 1.92 -10.58 -12.31
CA SER A 300 1.67 -10.52 -10.87
C SER A 300 2.95 -10.14 -10.12
N PHE A 301 2.79 -9.27 -9.12
CA PHE A 301 3.82 -8.77 -8.24
C PHE A 301 3.46 -9.16 -6.81
N ASP A 302 3.82 -10.39 -6.45
CA ASP A 302 3.32 -11.04 -5.23
C ASP A 302 4.11 -10.61 -3.99
N ALA A 303 3.38 -10.41 -2.89
CA ALA A 303 3.93 -10.21 -1.56
C ALA A 303 3.89 -11.53 -0.78
N GLU A 304 5.00 -11.97 -0.19
CA GLU A 304 5.06 -13.29 0.44
C GLU A 304 5.96 -13.38 1.68
N ASN A 305 5.69 -14.36 2.54
CA ASN A 305 6.49 -14.63 3.74
C ASN A 305 6.60 -13.40 4.67
N ILE A 306 5.44 -12.94 5.14
CA ILE A 306 5.32 -11.74 5.98
C ILE A 306 4.90 -12.15 7.39
N VAL A 307 5.62 -11.68 8.40
CA VAL A 307 5.33 -11.94 9.81
C VAL A 307 5.05 -10.63 10.51
N ILE A 308 3.86 -10.50 11.09
CA ILE A 308 3.47 -9.38 11.95
C ILE A 308 3.21 -9.94 13.34
N ARG A 309 4.06 -9.60 14.31
CA ARG A 309 3.95 -10.19 15.65
C ARG A 309 4.25 -9.24 16.80
N ARG A 310 3.57 -9.43 17.93
CA ARG A 310 3.80 -8.65 19.16
C ARG A 310 3.69 -7.14 18.94
N THR A 311 2.99 -6.70 17.92
CA THR A 311 2.75 -5.28 17.67
C THR A 311 1.56 -4.81 18.48
N ARG A 312 1.46 -3.50 18.67
CA ARG A 312 0.34 -2.85 19.36
C ARG A 312 -0.32 -1.83 18.43
N THR A 313 -1.57 -2.06 18.06
CA THR A 313 -2.40 -1.09 17.34
C THR A 313 -3.29 -0.36 18.32
N LEU A 314 -3.15 0.96 18.41
CA LEU A 314 -4.00 1.86 19.21
C LEU A 314 -4.65 2.87 18.26
N ASN A 315 -5.82 2.53 17.73
CA ASN A 315 -6.37 3.24 16.59
C ASN A 315 -7.89 3.46 16.72
N PRO A 316 -8.34 4.29 17.68
CA PRO A 316 -9.77 4.49 17.94
C PRO A 316 -10.52 5.13 16.76
N GLY A 317 -9.83 5.82 15.85
CA GLY A 317 -10.44 6.40 14.64
C GLY A 317 -10.34 5.53 13.37
N GLY A 318 -9.66 4.38 13.46
CA GLY A 318 -9.32 3.55 12.30
C GLY A 318 -9.47 2.06 12.55
N ALA A 319 -8.95 1.27 11.62
CA ALA A 319 -8.99 -0.19 11.66
C ALA A 319 -7.59 -0.80 11.91
N GLY A 320 -7.58 -2.12 12.09
CA GLY A 320 -6.39 -2.93 12.34
C GLY A 320 -5.54 -3.14 11.09
N TYR A 321 -5.41 -4.39 10.64
CA TYR A 321 -4.65 -4.73 9.45
C TYR A 321 -5.54 -4.81 8.21
N LEU A 322 -4.95 -4.62 7.03
CA LEU A 322 -5.55 -4.99 5.75
C LEU A 322 -4.59 -5.93 5.02
N LEU A 323 -5.02 -7.19 4.86
CA LEU A 323 -4.21 -8.26 4.30
C LEU A 323 -4.87 -8.72 2.99
N GLY A 324 -4.26 -8.33 1.89
CA GLY A 324 -4.87 -8.37 0.56
C GLY A 324 -5.65 -7.10 0.28
N HIS A 325 -5.77 -6.75 -1.01
CA HIS A 325 -6.59 -5.63 -1.43
C HIS A 325 -7.22 -5.92 -2.81
N PRO A 326 -8.56 -5.88 -2.94
CA PRO A 326 -9.24 -6.19 -4.20
C PRO A 326 -8.83 -5.28 -5.37
N SER A 327 -8.40 -4.04 -5.11
CA SER A 327 -7.92 -3.09 -6.12
C SER A 327 -6.45 -3.25 -6.54
N HIS A 328 -5.75 -4.29 -6.08
CA HIS A 328 -4.36 -4.54 -6.46
C HIS A 328 -4.12 -5.98 -6.97
N ARG A 329 -4.94 -6.96 -6.57
CA ARG A 329 -5.05 -8.35 -7.10
C ARG A 329 -3.76 -9.11 -7.46
N GLY A 330 -2.60 -8.72 -6.93
CA GLY A 330 -1.42 -9.57 -6.84
C GLY A 330 -1.57 -10.59 -5.71
N GLY A 331 -0.76 -11.64 -5.73
CA GLY A 331 -0.77 -12.67 -4.71
C GLY A 331 -0.29 -12.16 -3.36
N LEU A 332 -0.94 -12.62 -2.29
CA LEU A 332 -0.45 -12.52 -0.92
C LEU A 332 -0.32 -13.93 -0.34
N ARG A 333 0.90 -14.34 0.05
CA ARG A 333 1.18 -15.73 0.49
C ARG A 333 1.94 -15.77 1.81
N ASN A 334 1.68 -16.79 2.62
CA ASN A 334 2.40 -17.08 3.85
C ASN A 334 2.49 -15.87 4.80
N VAL A 335 1.33 -15.33 5.18
CA VAL A 335 1.23 -14.23 6.15
C VAL A 335 0.92 -14.78 7.53
N VAL A 336 1.73 -14.40 8.52
CA VAL A 336 1.55 -14.82 9.91
C VAL A 336 1.30 -13.60 10.79
N CYS A 337 0.12 -13.55 11.41
CA CYS A 337 -0.24 -12.55 12.40
C CYS A 337 -0.32 -13.25 13.77
N SER A 338 0.59 -12.95 14.70
CA SER A 338 0.64 -13.66 15.98
C SER A 338 0.95 -12.75 17.17
N PHE A 339 0.26 -12.98 18.30
CA PHE A 339 0.49 -12.27 19.56
C PHE A 339 0.37 -10.73 19.46
N ASN A 340 -0.49 -10.22 18.56
CA ASN A 340 -0.72 -8.78 18.40
C ASN A 340 -1.83 -8.29 19.34
N TYR A 341 -1.71 -7.07 19.83
CA TYR A 341 -2.78 -6.37 20.54
C TYR A 341 -3.40 -5.31 19.63
N MET A 342 -4.72 -5.26 19.53
CA MET A 342 -5.43 -4.28 18.71
C MET A 342 -6.57 -3.65 19.51
N GLU A 343 -6.58 -2.32 19.52
CA GLU A 343 -7.67 -1.50 20.02
C GLU A 343 -8.08 -0.56 18.87
N THR A 344 -9.24 -0.80 18.28
CA THR A 344 -9.69 -0.12 17.05
C THR A 344 -11.15 0.29 17.19
N GLY A 345 -11.50 1.48 16.67
CA GLY A 345 -12.90 1.94 16.69
C GLY A 345 -13.71 1.53 15.47
N LYS A 346 -13.05 0.99 14.43
CA LYS A 346 -13.71 0.49 13.21
C LYS A 346 -13.40 -0.99 13.01
N THR A 347 -14.44 -1.80 12.86
CA THR A 347 -14.34 -3.14 12.28
C THR A 347 -14.50 -3.00 10.77
N ALA A 348 -13.47 -3.31 10.00
CA ALA A 348 -13.47 -3.28 8.54
C ALA A 348 -13.38 -4.70 7.99
#